data_AF-A0A968SFQ6-F1
#
_entry.id   AF-A0A968SFQ6-F1
#
_cell.length_a   1.000
_cell.length_b   1.000
_cell.length_c   1.000
_cell.angle_alpha   90.00
_cell.angle_beta   90.00
_cell.angle_gamma   90.00
#
_symmetry.space_group_name_H-M   'P 1'
#
loop_
_entity.id
_entity.type
_entity.pdbx_description
1 polymer ?
#
loop_
_entity_poly.entity_id
_entity_poly.type
_entity_poly.pdbx_seq_one_letter_code
_entity_poly.pdbx_strand_id
1 'polypeptide(L)'
;MVKKKENLNQTERIERAIVYTFKDKDLMWKALKHHSSAHSKFSPDDHNRKLAFLGEAVIGLLASDRKFTMPNLPTDFFAVKILGEVGKHLHLDEFIKLGGTTANQNLEGISNKIVGEAVAAIFGAVYLDLNRDIYQVKAWFLKKLLPTLKVNTLGTKAQKGYENLELLGTAVLHLITTDYLLDRFPTLKETDLAGIRGGCSEQMLEASKLDPEFLGQMYNNNDFSALRDNLINSLS
;
A
#
# COMPACT_ATOMS: atom_id res chain seq x y z
N MET A 1 3.97 -31.23 29.30
CA MET A 1 4.17 -29.77 29.15
C MET A 1 3.05 -29.20 28.31
N VAL A 2 2.04 -28.60 28.94
CA VAL A 2 0.96 -27.90 28.24
C VAL A 2 1.55 -26.60 27.70
N LYS A 3 1.62 -26.43 26.37
CA LYS A 3 1.96 -25.14 25.76
C LYS A 3 0.94 -24.12 26.24
N LYS A 4 1.39 -23.16 27.06
CA LYS A 4 0.59 -22.03 27.54
C LYS A 4 0.05 -21.32 26.30
N LYS A 5 -1.29 -21.30 26.09
CA LYS A 5 -1.91 -20.52 25.02
C LYS A 5 -1.55 -19.06 25.27
N GLU A 6 -0.73 -18.50 24.40
CA GLU A 6 -0.34 -17.09 24.43
C GLU A 6 -1.60 -16.25 24.15
N ASN A 7 -2.08 -15.52 25.16
CA ASN A 7 -3.31 -14.73 25.05
C ASN A 7 -2.95 -13.34 24.48
N LEU A 8 -2.72 -13.29 23.17
CA LEU A 8 -2.32 -12.07 22.47
C LEU A 8 -3.50 -11.10 22.33
N ASN A 9 -3.25 -9.82 22.56
CA ASN A 9 -4.25 -8.77 22.30
C ASN A 9 -4.45 -8.57 20.78
N GLN A 10 -5.49 -7.83 20.37
CA GLN A 10 -5.81 -7.66 18.95
C GLN A 10 -4.65 -7.04 18.15
N THR A 11 -3.95 -6.04 18.71
CA THR A 11 -2.78 -5.41 18.08
C THR A 11 -1.68 -6.42 17.83
N GLU A 12 -1.29 -7.21 18.84
CA GLU A 12 -0.25 -8.23 18.68
C GLU A 12 -0.63 -9.30 17.65
N ARG A 13 -1.92 -9.66 17.57
CA ARG A 13 -2.41 -10.61 16.56
C ARG A 13 -2.27 -10.05 15.15
N ILE A 14 -2.65 -8.79 14.92
CA ILE A 14 -2.51 -8.11 13.62
C ILE A 14 -1.03 -8.01 13.24
N GLU A 15 -0.20 -7.48 14.13
CA GLU A 15 1.23 -7.27 13.88
C GLU A 15 1.98 -8.57 13.62
N ARG A 16 1.62 -9.65 14.31
CA ARG A 16 2.14 -10.98 14.06
C ARG A 16 1.69 -11.54 12.70
N ALA A 17 0.43 -11.30 12.31
CA ALA A 17 -0.08 -11.74 11.03
C ALA A 17 0.67 -11.08 9.85
N ILE A 18 0.93 -9.78 9.94
CA ILE A 18 1.64 -9.03 8.88
C ILE A 18 3.16 -9.01 9.06
N VAL A 19 3.68 -9.62 10.14
CA VAL A 19 5.11 -9.67 10.49
C VAL A 19 5.74 -8.26 10.54
N TYR A 20 5.00 -7.30 11.11
CA TYR A 20 5.39 -5.90 11.24
C TYR A 20 4.86 -5.33 12.56
N THR A 21 5.73 -4.66 13.31
CA THR A 21 5.35 -3.93 14.53
C THR A 21 5.31 -2.45 14.22
N PHE A 22 4.12 -1.86 14.24
CA PHE A 22 3.90 -0.44 14.03
C PHE A 22 4.47 0.39 15.18
N LYS A 23 5.13 1.50 14.85
CA LYS A 23 5.46 2.54 15.83
C LYS A 23 4.20 3.33 16.16
N ASP A 24 3.45 3.71 15.13
CA ASP A 24 2.14 4.35 15.24
C ASP A 24 1.01 3.33 15.05
N LYS A 25 0.35 2.96 16.17
CA LYS A 25 -0.77 2.00 16.14
C LYS A 25 -2.03 2.60 15.50
N ASP A 26 -2.15 3.92 15.41
CA ASP A 26 -3.32 4.56 14.80
C ASP A 26 -3.32 4.36 13.29
N LEU A 27 -2.14 4.35 12.65
CA LEU A 27 -2.01 3.97 11.23
C LEU A 27 -2.53 2.55 10.96
N MET A 28 -2.18 1.59 11.82
CA MET A 28 -2.65 0.21 11.74
C MET A 28 -4.18 0.13 11.88
N TRP A 29 -4.74 0.76 12.92
CA TRP A 29 -6.18 0.72 13.16
C TRP A 29 -6.97 1.44 12.08
N LYS A 30 -6.43 2.55 11.55
CA LYS A 30 -7.03 3.28 10.43
C LYS A 30 -7.05 2.46 9.15
N ALA A 31 -5.99 1.70 8.86
CA ALA A 31 -5.94 0.80 7.70
C ALA A 31 -7.04 -0.28 7.73
N LEU A 32 -7.43 -0.71 8.93
CA LEU A 32 -8.48 -1.71 9.17
C LEU A 32 -9.88 -1.10 9.35
N LYS A 33 -10.03 0.23 9.28
CA LYS A 33 -11.32 0.90 9.41
C LYS A 33 -11.91 1.22 8.04
N HIS A 34 -12.91 0.44 7.63
CA HIS A 34 -13.59 0.67 6.36
C HIS A 34 -14.42 1.96 6.40
N HIS A 35 -14.54 2.64 5.27
CA HIS A 35 -15.26 3.92 5.18
C HIS A 35 -16.73 3.85 5.62
N SER A 36 -17.39 2.69 5.53
CA SER A 36 -18.75 2.51 6.05
C SER A 36 -18.84 2.60 7.58
N SER A 37 -17.73 2.43 8.30
CA SER A 37 -17.65 2.55 9.76
C SER A 37 -17.41 3.98 10.24
N ALA A 38 -17.11 4.92 9.34
CA ALA A 38 -16.86 6.30 9.73
C ALA A 38 -18.16 6.95 10.26
N HIS A 39 -18.08 7.58 11.43
CA HIS A 39 -19.25 8.24 12.07
C HIS A 39 -19.62 9.57 11.41
N SER A 40 -18.69 10.12 10.62
CA SER A 40 -18.82 11.41 9.97
C SER A 40 -18.53 11.27 8.47
N LYS A 41 -19.47 11.70 7.62
CA LYS A 41 -19.23 11.86 6.17
C LYS A 41 -18.24 12.99 5.86
N PHE A 42 -17.84 13.75 6.87
CA PHE A 42 -17.04 14.98 6.79
C PHE A 42 -15.60 14.79 7.29
N SER A 43 -15.22 13.56 7.67
CA SER A 43 -13.87 13.23 8.12
C SER A 43 -13.22 12.26 7.11
N PRO A 44 -12.75 12.75 5.95
CA PRO A 44 -12.18 11.92 4.88
C PRO A 44 -10.93 11.15 5.32
N ASP A 45 -10.39 11.50 6.48
CA ASP A 45 -9.21 10.89 7.09
C ASP A 45 -9.54 9.89 8.22
N ASP A 46 -10.83 9.63 8.49
CA ASP A 46 -11.29 8.73 9.56
C ASP A 46 -11.37 7.25 9.12
N HIS A 47 -10.92 6.93 7.92
CA HIS A 47 -11.02 5.59 7.35
C HIS A 47 -9.87 5.26 6.39
N ASN A 48 -9.80 4.00 5.99
CA ASN A 48 -8.68 3.43 5.25
C ASN A 48 -8.50 3.92 3.80
N ARG A 49 -9.47 4.58 3.16
CA ARG A 49 -9.40 4.87 1.71
C ARG A 49 -8.16 5.67 1.27
N LYS A 50 -7.74 6.67 2.05
CA LYS A 50 -6.51 7.43 1.75
C LYS A 50 -5.26 6.56 1.87
N LEU A 51 -5.20 5.71 2.90
CA LEU A 51 -4.12 4.74 3.06
C LEU A 51 -4.14 3.69 1.95
N ALA A 52 -5.32 3.23 1.50
CA ALA A 52 -5.47 2.30 0.39
C ALA A 52 -4.98 2.93 -0.92
N PHE A 53 -5.37 4.18 -1.18
CA PHE A 53 -4.90 4.95 -2.33
C PHE A 53 -3.37 5.09 -2.37
N LEU A 54 -2.75 5.43 -1.24
CA LEU A 54 -1.29 5.44 -1.11
C LEU A 54 -0.68 4.04 -1.27
N GLY A 55 -1.30 3.04 -0.65
CA GLY A 55 -0.88 1.65 -0.68
C GLY A 55 -0.91 1.03 -2.07
N GLU A 56 -1.91 1.37 -2.89
CA GLU A 56 -1.97 1.00 -4.30
C GLU A 56 -0.77 1.54 -5.08
N ALA A 57 -0.37 2.79 -4.83
CA ALA A 57 0.82 3.38 -5.45
C ALA A 57 2.12 2.70 -4.98
N VAL A 58 2.23 2.39 -3.67
CA VAL A 58 3.35 1.62 -3.11
C VAL A 58 3.45 0.25 -3.76
N ILE A 59 2.35 -0.49 -3.80
CA ILE A 59 2.24 -1.80 -4.44
C ILE A 59 2.60 -1.72 -5.92
N GLY A 60 2.09 -0.70 -6.63
CA GLY A 60 2.40 -0.45 -8.03
C GLY A 60 3.89 -0.31 -8.27
N LEU A 61 4.60 0.48 -7.44
CA LEU A 61 6.05 0.61 -7.53
C LEU A 61 6.77 -0.70 -7.21
N LEU A 62 6.36 -1.43 -6.16
CA LEU A 62 6.95 -2.73 -5.83
C LEU A 62 6.81 -3.75 -6.98
N ALA A 63 5.62 -3.83 -7.59
CA ALA A 63 5.34 -4.72 -8.71
C ALA A 63 6.15 -4.36 -9.99
N SER A 64 6.52 -3.09 -10.12
CA SER A 64 7.20 -2.51 -11.28
C SER A 64 8.73 -2.60 -11.21
N ASP A 65 9.29 -2.80 -10.02
CA ASP A 65 10.72 -2.77 -9.77
C ASP A 65 11.49 -3.88 -10.53
N ARG A 66 12.48 -3.53 -11.35
CA ARG A 66 13.26 -4.51 -12.14
C ARG A 66 14.05 -5.50 -11.31
N LYS A 67 14.57 -5.06 -10.16
CA LYS A 67 15.26 -5.93 -9.18
C LYS A 67 14.25 -6.83 -8.46
N PHE A 68 12.98 -6.75 -8.82
CA PHE A 68 11.84 -7.53 -8.36
C PHE A 68 11.32 -8.46 -9.47
N THR A 69 12.22 -9.13 -10.21
CA THR A 69 11.79 -10.34 -10.93
C THR A 69 11.54 -11.41 -9.88
N MET A 70 10.26 -11.68 -9.60
CA MET A 70 9.85 -12.69 -8.62
C MET A 70 9.36 -13.91 -9.37
N PRO A 71 10.25 -14.91 -9.62
CA PRO A 71 9.90 -16.07 -10.44
C PRO A 71 8.69 -16.85 -9.94
N ASN A 72 8.40 -16.75 -8.63
CA ASN A 72 7.35 -17.52 -7.95
C ASN A 72 6.17 -16.65 -7.47
N LEU A 73 6.10 -15.36 -7.84
CA LEU A 73 4.95 -14.51 -7.53
C LEU A 73 4.10 -14.35 -8.80
N PRO A 74 2.78 -14.59 -8.78
CA PRO A 74 1.94 -14.40 -9.95
C PRO A 74 1.84 -12.95 -10.39
N THR A 75 1.70 -12.72 -11.69
CA THR A 75 1.55 -11.37 -12.25
C THR A 75 0.34 -10.59 -11.73
N ASP A 76 -0.68 -11.31 -11.25
CA ASP A 76 -1.93 -10.77 -10.69
C ASP A 76 -1.94 -10.76 -9.16
N PHE A 77 -0.83 -11.07 -8.49
CA PHE A 77 -0.75 -11.13 -7.02
C PHE A 77 -1.27 -9.86 -6.33
N PHE A 78 -0.99 -8.71 -6.94
CA PHE A 78 -1.38 -7.41 -6.41
C PHE A 78 -2.79 -6.96 -6.85
N ALA A 79 -3.52 -7.78 -7.62
CA ALA A 79 -4.91 -7.51 -7.89
C ALA A 79 -5.71 -7.54 -6.58
N VAL A 80 -6.61 -6.57 -6.39
CA VAL A 80 -7.42 -6.42 -5.15
C VAL A 80 -8.08 -7.72 -4.72
N LYS A 81 -8.56 -8.52 -5.68
CA LYS A 81 -9.15 -9.84 -5.40
C LYS A 81 -8.15 -10.79 -4.70
N ILE A 82 -6.93 -10.90 -5.21
CA ILE A 82 -5.88 -11.77 -4.68
C ILE A 82 -5.36 -11.22 -3.34
N LEU A 83 -5.19 -9.90 -3.23
CA LEU A 83 -4.89 -9.27 -1.94
C LEU A 83 -5.98 -9.56 -0.89
N GLY A 84 -7.23 -9.67 -1.30
CA GLY A 84 -8.32 -10.10 -0.42
C GLY A 84 -8.17 -11.53 0.08
N GLU A 85 -7.73 -12.46 -0.79
CA GLU A 85 -7.43 -13.83 -0.40
C GLU A 85 -6.22 -13.90 0.54
N VAL A 86 -5.17 -13.11 0.27
CA VAL A 86 -4.02 -12.94 1.16
C VAL A 86 -4.46 -12.42 2.53
N GLY A 87 -5.28 -11.36 2.58
CA GLY A 87 -5.73 -10.80 3.85
C GLY A 87 -6.56 -11.77 4.68
N LYS A 88 -7.41 -12.59 4.04
CA LYS A 88 -8.14 -13.67 4.71
C LYS A 88 -7.23 -14.79 5.19
N HIS A 89 -6.21 -15.16 4.41
CA HIS A 89 -5.20 -16.12 4.85
C HIS A 89 -4.45 -15.65 6.10
N LEU A 90 -4.25 -14.33 6.21
CA LEU A 90 -3.66 -13.67 7.38
C LEU A 90 -4.68 -13.40 8.50
N HIS A 91 -5.95 -13.81 8.36
CA HIS A 91 -7.04 -13.53 9.30
C HIS A 91 -7.27 -12.04 9.58
N LEU A 92 -6.95 -11.16 8.63
CA LEU A 92 -7.10 -9.71 8.79
C LEU A 92 -8.56 -9.27 8.76
N ASP A 93 -9.42 -10.04 8.10
CA ASP A 93 -10.86 -9.80 8.02
C ASP A 93 -11.54 -9.81 9.40
N GLU A 94 -11.01 -10.55 10.38
CA GLU A 94 -11.51 -10.54 11.76
C GLU A 94 -11.38 -9.19 12.47
N PHE A 95 -10.51 -8.30 11.97
CA PHE A 95 -10.21 -7.01 12.60
C PHE A 95 -10.78 -5.81 11.83
N ILE A 96 -11.35 -6.03 10.64
CA ILE A 96 -11.88 -4.94 9.82
C ILE A 96 -13.18 -4.41 10.44
N LYS A 97 -13.21 -3.11 10.71
CA LYS A 97 -14.40 -2.43 11.23
C LYS A 97 -15.29 -1.98 10.08
N LEU A 98 -16.50 -2.53 10.04
CA LEU A 98 -17.58 -2.16 9.12
C LEU A 98 -18.69 -1.43 9.88
N GLY A 99 -19.39 -0.51 9.23
CA GLY A 99 -20.56 0.16 9.80
C GLY A 99 -21.87 -0.12 9.05
N GLY A 100 -22.98 0.08 9.76
CA GLY A 100 -24.34 0.13 9.22
C GLY A 100 -24.72 -1.05 8.32
N THR A 101 -25.26 -0.73 7.14
CA THR A 101 -25.75 -1.70 6.17
C THR A 101 -24.65 -2.59 5.60
N THR A 102 -23.41 -2.10 5.50
CA THR A 102 -22.28 -2.91 5.01
C THR A 102 -21.97 -4.07 5.96
N ALA A 103 -22.06 -3.85 7.27
CA ALA A 103 -21.89 -4.92 8.25
C ALA A 103 -22.99 -6.00 8.07
N ASN A 104 -24.24 -5.58 7.88
CA ASN A 104 -25.38 -6.49 7.65
C ASN A 104 -25.29 -7.26 6.32
N GLN A 105 -24.66 -6.69 5.30
CA GLN A 105 -24.44 -7.35 4.01
C GLN A 105 -23.28 -8.35 4.03
N ASN A 106 -22.44 -8.33 5.06
CA ASN A 106 -21.26 -9.19 5.20
C ASN A 106 -21.39 -10.12 6.42
N LEU A 107 -22.62 -10.49 6.80
CA LEU A 107 -22.89 -11.41 7.93
C LEU A 107 -22.30 -12.82 7.69
N GLU A 108 -22.23 -13.25 6.44
CA GLU A 108 -21.62 -14.53 6.04
C GLU A 108 -20.09 -14.43 5.84
N GLY A 109 -19.51 -13.24 6.09
CA GLY A 109 -18.08 -12.97 5.95
C GLY A 109 -17.81 -11.73 5.08
N ILE A 110 -16.67 -11.09 5.33
CA ILE A 110 -16.26 -9.89 4.61
C ILE A 110 -15.82 -10.25 3.18
N SER A 111 -16.30 -9.51 2.18
CA SER A 111 -15.92 -9.73 0.78
C SER A 111 -14.41 -9.55 0.54
N ASN A 112 -13.84 -10.32 -0.41
CA ASN A 112 -12.41 -10.19 -0.77
C ASN A 112 -12.04 -8.78 -1.23
N LYS A 113 -13.00 -8.03 -1.82
CA LYS A 113 -12.77 -6.65 -2.23
C LYS A 113 -12.42 -5.76 -1.03
N ILE A 114 -13.24 -5.80 0.03
CA ILE A 114 -13.02 -5.01 1.25
C ILE A 114 -11.72 -5.42 1.93
N VAL A 115 -11.45 -6.73 2.01
CA VAL A 115 -10.21 -7.23 2.61
C VAL A 115 -8.99 -6.79 1.79
N GLY A 116 -9.06 -6.84 0.46
CA GLY A 116 -7.99 -6.39 -0.43
C GLY A 116 -7.70 -4.91 -0.31
N GLU A 117 -8.73 -4.07 -0.20
CA GLU A 117 -8.59 -2.64 0.09
C GLU A 117 -7.92 -2.38 1.45
N ALA A 118 -8.26 -3.16 2.48
CA ALA A 118 -7.60 -3.07 3.78
C ALA A 118 -6.13 -3.52 3.72
N VAL A 119 -5.81 -4.58 2.97
CA VAL A 119 -4.42 -5.01 2.74
C VAL A 119 -3.63 -3.91 2.03
N ALA A 120 -4.17 -3.31 0.97
CA ALA A 120 -3.54 -2.15 0.32
C ALA A 120 -3.32 -1.01 1.33
N ALA A 121 -4.32 -0.70 2.16
CA ALA A 121 -4.18 0.30 3.21
C ALA A 121 -3.07 -0.02 4.22
N ILE A 122 -2.83 -1.29 4.54
CA ILE A 122 -1.70 -1.70 5.38
C ILE A 122 -0.36 -1.40 4.70
N PHE A 123 -0.21 -1.63 3.38
CA PHE A 123 1.01 -1.22 2.67
C PHE A 123 1.23 0.30 2.75
N GLY A 124 0.17 1.10 2.56
CA GLY A 124 0.24 2.55 2.73
C GLY A 124 0.61 2.97 4.16
N ALA A 125 0.02 2.33 5.17
CA ALA A 125 0.31 2.55 6.58
C ALA A 125 1.77 2.22 6.94
N VAL A 126 2.28 1.07 6.48
CA VAL A 126 3.68 0.66 6.70
C VAL A 126 4.65 1.61 6.02
N TYR A 127 4.33 2.08 4.81
CA TYR A 127 5.15 3.09 4.12
C TYR A 127 5.25 4.39 4.93
N LEU A 128 4.15 4.88 5.50
CA LEU A 128 4.17 6.07 6.36
C LEU A 128 4.93 5.82 7.68
N ASP A 129 4.71 4.68 8.35
CA ASP A 129 5.36 4.31 9.62
C ASP A 129 6.89 4.08 9.49
N LEU A 130 7.34 3.77 8.28
CA LEU A 130 8.75 3.68 7.88
C LEU A 130 9.32 5.01 7.37
N ASN A 131 8.65 6.14 7.62
CA ASN A 131 9.06 7.46 7.15
C ASN A 131 9.28 7.51 5.63
N ARG A 132 8.39 6.85 4.87
CA ARG A 132 8.38 6.85 3.40
C ARG A 132 9.59 6.17 2.76
N ASP A 133 10.28 5.31 3.50
CA ASP A 133 11.36 4.49 2.96
C ASP A 133 10.81 3.26 2.21
N ILE A 134 10.65 3.41 0.89
CA ILE A 134 10.18 2.34 0.01
C ILE A 134 11.08 1.10 0.03
N TYR A 135 12.38 1.24 0.28
CA TYR A 135 13.31 0.11 0.33
C TYR A 135 13.11 -0.72 1.60
N GLN A 136 12.78 -0.08 2.72
CA GLN A 136 12.39 -0.79 3.94
C GLN A 136 11.03 -1.47 3.80
N VAL A 137 10.05 -0.83 3.14
CA VAL A 137 8.76 -1.47 2.81
C VAL A 137 9.00 -2.72 1.96
N LYS A 138 9.83 -2.59 0.92
CA LYS A 138 10.24 -3.71 0.05
C LYS A 138 10.91 -4.82 0.85
N ALA A 139 11.83 -4.48 1.76
CA ALA A 139 12.52 -5.47 2.59
C ALA A 139 11.56 -6.20 3.53
N TRP A 140 10.61 -5.49 4.14
CA TRP A 140 9.54 -6.10 4.94
C TRP A 140 8.69 -7.05 4.11
N PHE A 141 8.16 -6.59 2.97
CA PHE A 141 7.32 -7.42 2.12
C PHE A 141 8.04 -8.69 1.66
N LEU A 142 9.22 -8.55 1.07
CA LEU A 142 9.94 -9.67 0.45
C LEU A 142 10.54 -10.65 1.46
N LYS A 143 11.16 -10.13 2.52
CA LYS A 143 11.95 -10.95 3.44
C LYS A 143 11.16 -11.44 4.63
N LYS A 144 10.02 -10.81 4.95
CA LYS A 144 9.22 -11.12 6.13
C LYS A 144 7.82 -11.58 5.78
N LEU A 145 7.03 -10.76 5.08
CA LEU A 145 5.62 -11.08 4.83
C LEU A 145 5.47 -12.20 3.79
N LEU A 146 6.06 -12.06 2.61
CA LEU A 146 5.87 -13.00 1.51
C LEU A 146 6.21 -14.47 1.86
N PRO A 147 7.28 -14.77 2.62
CA PRO A 147 7.57 -16.13 3.07
C PRO A 147 6.47 -16.79 3.92
N THR A 148 5.62 -16.01 4.61
CA THR A 148 4.53 -16.56 5.41
C THR A 148 3.32 -16.97 4.56
N LEU A 149 3.17 -16.41 3.36
CA LEU A 149 2.01 -16.59 2.50
C LEU A 149 1.99 -17.92 1.71
N LYS A 150 3.06 -18.73 1.79
CA LYS A 150 3.19 -20.03 1.09
C LYS A 150 2.72 -19.97 -0.37
N VAL A 151 3.29 -19.06 -1.16
CA VAL A 151 2.85 -18.69 -2.54
C VAL A 151 2.96 -19.82 -3.59
N ASN A 152 3.23 -21.07 -3.19
CA ASN A 152 3.56 -22.18 -4.09
C ASN A 152 2.37 -22.78 -4.88
N THR A 153 1.21 -22.14 -4.96
CA THR A 153 0.00 -22.74 -5.58
C THR A 153 -0.84 -21.82 -6.44
N LEU A 154 -0.33 -20.69 -6.92
CA LEU A 154 -1.09 -19.81 -7.82
C LEU A 154 -0.22 -19.47 -9.03
N GLY A 155 -0.67 -19.83 -10.25
CA GLY A 155 -0.14 -19.29 -11.52
C GLY A 155 1.12 -19.93 -12.12
N THR A 156 1.13 -20.02 -13.45
CA THR A 156 2.24 -20.55 -14.28
C THR A 156 3.16 -19.47 -14.85
N LYS A 157 2.97 -18.19 -14.46
CA LYS A 157 3.72 -17.04 -14.98
C LYS A 157 4.32 -16.21 -13.84
N ALA A 158 5.64 -16.03 -13.90
CA ALA A 158 6.41 -15.18 -12.99
C ALA A 158 6.06 -13.69 -13.15
N GLN A 159 5.91 -12.97 -12.04
CA GLN A 159 5.95 -11.51 -12.00
C GLN A 159 7.32 -11.05 -12.48
N LYS A 160 7.33 -10.36 -13.62
CA LYS A 160 8.49 -9.61 -14.10
C LYS A 160 8.28 -8.13 -13.78
N GLY A 161 9.26 -7.52 -13.13
CA GLY A 161 9.35 -6.05 -13.06
C GLY A 161 9.52 -5.44 -14.45
N TYR A 162 9.37 -4.12 -14.55
CA TYR A 162 9.42 -3.45 -15.84
C TYR A 162 10.82 -3.42 -16.42
N GLU A 163 11.09 -4.18 -17.47
CA GLU A 163 12.32 -4.06 -18.28
C GLU A 163 12.44 -2.71 -19.03
N ASN A 164 11.56 -1.72 -18.79
CA ASN A 164 11.65 -0.32 -19.25
C ASN A 164 11.79 0.65 -18.04
N LEU A 165 12.82 1.52 -18.07
CA LEU A 165 13.17 2.44 -16.98
C LEU A 165 12.14 3.57 -16.91
N GLU A 166 11.59 3.97 -18.05
CA GLU A 166 10.51 4.95 -18.16
C GLU A 166 9.24 4.46 -17.44
N LEU A 167 8.87 3.19 -17.62
CA LEU A 167 7.74 2.60 -16.91
C LEU A 167 8.01 2.51 -15.39
N LEU A 168 9.25 2.18 -14.99
CA LEU A 168 9.64 2.18 -13.58
C LEU A 168 9.55 3.58 -12.97
N GLY A 169 10.10 4.58 -13.65
CA GLY A 169 10.02 5.95 -13.17
C GLY A 169 8.62 6.55 -13.22
N THR A 170 7.75 6.07 -14.10
CA THR A 170 6.31 6.39 -14.05
C THR A 170 5.68 5.89 -12.75
N ALA A 171 6.03 4.68 -12.30
CA ALA A 171 5.56 4.17 -11.01
C ALA A 171 6.17 4.93 -9.81
N VAL A 172 7.45 5.34 -9.91
CA VAL A 172 8.11 6.21 -8.92
C VAL A 172 7.39 7.55 -8.80
N LEU A 173 7.17 8.22 -9.92
CA LEU A 173 6.43 9.48 -9.99
C LEU A 173 5.02 9.30 -9.41
N HIS A 174 4.32 8.23 -9.78
CA HIS A 174 2.98 7.94 -9.27
C HIS A 174 2.95 7.89 -7.73
N LEU A 175 3.90 7.19 -7.10
CA LEU A 175 3.99 7.13 -5.64
C LEU A 175 4.28 8.51 -5.04
N ILE A 176 5.27 9.23 -5.57
CA ILE A 176 5.67 10.55 -5.07
C ILE A 176 4.53 11.56 -5.19
N THR A 177 3.87 11.64 -6.35
CA THR A 177 2.71 12.51 -6.56
C THR A 177 1.56 12.15 -5.63
N THR A 178 1.28 10.85 -5.45
CA THR A 178 0.20 10.38 -4.57
C THR A 178 0.45 10.78 -3.12
N ASP A 179 1.67 10.57 -2.63
CA ASP A 179 2.09 10.96 -1.28
C ASP A 179 2.04 12.49 -1.08
N TYR A 180 2.58 13.24 -2.03
CA TYR A 180 2.54 14.71 -2.01
C TYR A 180 1.11 15.25 -1.95
N LEU A 181 0.20 14.72 -2.77
CA LEU A 181 -1.19 15.17 -2.81
C LEU A 181 -1.94 14.89 -1.50
N LEU A 182 -1.64 13.76 -0.85
CA LEU A 182 -2.21 13.42 0.46
C LEU A 182 -1.77 14.41 1.55
N ASP A 183 -0.49 14.78 1.55
CA ASP A 183 0.07 15.76 2.50
C ASP A 183 -0.41 17.18 2.19
N ARG A 184 -0.47 17.57 0.90
CA ARG A 184 -0.81 18.93 0.47
C ARG A 184 -2.29 19.24 0.60
N PHE A 185 -3.16 18.25 0.39
CA PHE A 185 -4.61 18.40 0.39
C PHE A 185 -5.29 17.44 1.38
N PRO A 186 -5.05 17.59 2.69
CA PRO A 186 -5.53 16.66 3.71
C PRO A 186 -7.06 16.61 3.84
N THR A 187 -7.77 17.63 3.35
CA THR A 187 -9.24 17.71 3.39
C THR A 187 -9.93 17.07 2.18
N LEU A 188 -9.21 16.80 1.08
CA LEU A 188 -9.78 16.16 -0.11
C LEU A 188 -9.89 14.65 0.06
N LYS A 189 -10.87 14.03 -0.62
CA LYS A 189 -11.03 12.56 -0.63
C LYS A 189 -10.10 11.92 -1.64
N GLU A 190 -9.87 10.61 -1.51
CA GLU A 190 -9.01 9.87 -2.44
C GLU A 190 -9.47 9.99 -3.89
N THR A 191 -10.79 10.06 -4.13
CA THR A 191 -11.36 10.21 -5.48
C THR A 191 -11.01 11.54 -6.10
N ASP A 192 -11.01 12.61 -5.31
CA ASP A 192 -10.69 13.96 -5.77
C ASP A 192 -9.19 14.07 -6.05
N LEU A 193 -8.36 13.50 -5.15
CA LEU A 193 -6.91 13.41 -5.34
C LEU A 193 -6.55 12.61 -6.59
N ALA A 194 -7.21 11.48 -6.82
CA ALA A 194 -7.02 10.68 -8.03
C ALA A 194 -7.35 11.47 -9.31
N GLY A 195 -8.37 12.33 -9.26
CA GLY A 195 -8.76 13.20 -10.38
C GLY A 195 -7.72 14.26 -10.74
N ILE A 196 -7.01 14.82 -9.74
CA ILE A 196 -5.98 15.85 -9.97
C ILE A 196 -4.56 15.29 -10.14
N ARG A 197 -4.35 13.99 -9.84
CA ARG A 197 -3.04 13.35 -9.85
C ARG A 197 -2.31 13.43 -11.19
N GLY A 198 -3.01 13.24 -12.30
CA GLY A 198 -2.40 13.32 -13.63
C GLY A 198 -1.74 14.66 -13.88
N GLY A 199 -2.50 15.75 -13.72
CA GLY A 199 -1.97 17.11 -13.89
C GLY A 199 -0.88 17.46 -12.90
N CYS A 200 -0.96 16.98 -11.64
CA CYS A 200 0.11 17.19 -10.66
C CYS A 200 1.41 16.48 -11.06
N SER A 201 1.33 15.23 -11.57
CA SER A 201 2.51 14.52 -12.08
C SER A 201 3.17 15.24 -13.26
N GLU A 202 2.37 15.76 -14.19
CA GLU A 202 2.87 16.55 -15.33
C GLU A 202 3.60 17.81 -14.84
N GLN A 203 2.99 18.55 -13.91
CA GLN A 203 3.61 19.74 -13.31
C GLN A 203 4.92 19.41 -12.57
N MET A 204 4.98 18.29 -11.84
CA MET A 204 6.21 17.86 -11.17
C MET A 204 7.36 17.63 -12.14
N LEU A 205 7.09 16.95 -13.27
CA LEU A 205 8.10 16.70 -14.31
C LEU A 205 8.53 18.00 -14.98
N GLU A 206 7.58 18.86 -15.35
CA GLU A 206 7.87 20.15 -15.99
C GLU A 206 8.73 21.05 -15.09
N ALA A 207 8.35 21.20 -13.82
CA ALA A 207 9.04 22.07 -12.89
C ALA A 207 10.44 21.55 -12.51
N SER A 208 10.60 20.24 -12.38
CA SER A 208 11.90 19.61 -12.07
C SER A 208 12.80 19.45 -13.30
N LYS A 209 12.26 19.57 -14.51
CA LYS A 209 12.93 19.25 -15.78
C LYS A 209 13.48 17.82 -15.82
N LEU A 210 12.77 16.90 -15.19
CA LEU A 210 13.09 15.47 -15.19
C LEU A 210 12.10 14.72 -16.08
N ASP A 211 12.54 13.56 -16.58
CA ASP A 211 11.69 12.63 -17.31
C ASP A 211 11.55 11.29 -16.55
N PRO A 212 10.53 10.47 -16.86
CA PRO A 212 10.33 9.20 -16.19
C PRO A 212 11.51 8.22 -16.33
N GLU A 213 12.28 8.25 -17.42
CA GLU A 213 13.44 7.36 -17.55
C GLU A 213 14.49 7.67 -16.48
N PHE A 214 14.82 8.95 -16.30
CA PHE A 214 15.75 9.42 -15.27
C PHE A 214 15.26 9.09 -13.85
N LEU A 215 13.96 9.27 -13.56
CA LEU A 215 13.39 8.87 -12.28
C LEU A 215 13.60 7.37 -12.00
N GLY A 216 13.42 6.53 -13.03
CA GLY A 216 13.66 5.10 -12.93
C GLY A 216 15.13 4.75 -12.68
N GLN A 217 16.07 5.50 -13.27
CA GLN A 217 17.51 5.36 -13.00
C GLN A 217 17.87 5.72 -11.55
N MET A 218 17.37 6.87 -11.06
CA MET A 218 17.62 7.34 -9.69
C MET A 218 17.09 6.38 -8.64
N TYR A 219 15.87 5.86 -8.83
CA TYR A 219 15.32 4.81 -7.96
C TYR A 219 16.21 3.56 -7.92
N ASN A 220 16.75 3.13 -9.07
CA ASN A 220 17.66 1.99 -9.14
C ASN A 220 19.00 2.23 -8.42
N ASN A 221 19.43 3.49 -8.31
CA ASN A 221 20.64 3.87 -7.59
C ASN A 221 20.42 4.03 -6.08
N ASN A 222 19.24 3.63 -5.58
CA ASN A 222 18.83 3.73 -4.16
C ASN A 222 18.63 5.16 -3.65
N ASP A 223 18.29 6.11 -4.53
CA ASP A 223 18.18 7.53 -4.19
C ASP A 223 16.72 8.04 -4.15
N PHE A 224 15.78 7.19 -3.72
CA PHE A 224 14.36 7.54 -3.72
C PHE A 224 14.02 8.77 -2.84
N SER A 225 14.67 8.92 -1.68
CA SER A 225 14.37 10.04 -0.77
C SER A 225 14.78 11.38 -1.37
N ALA A 226 16.01 11.50 -1.90
CA ALA A 226 16.46 12.75 -2.49
C ALA A 226 15.68 13.07 -3.78
N LEU A 227 15.33 12.03 -4.56
CA LEU A 227 14.46 12.17 -5.72
C LEU A 227 13.09 12.71 -5.36
N ARG A 228 12.46 12.16 -4.31
CA ARG A 228 11.16 12.62 -3.78
C ARG A 228 11.25 14.08 -3.35
N ASP A 229 12.25 14.44 -2.57
CA ASP A 229 12.38 15.79 -2.05
C ASP A 229 12.64 16.81 -3.17
N ASN A 230 13.43 16.45 -4.19
CA ASN A 230 13.65 17.28 -5.37
C ASN A 230 12.33 17.53 -6.14
N LEU A 231 11.56 16.47 -6.42
CA LEU A 231 10.28 16.59 -7.13
C LEU A 231 9.22 17.39 -6.34
N ILE A 232 9.22 17.29 -5.01
CA ILE A 232 8.27 18.06 -4.18
C ILE A 232 8.70 19.52 -4.11
N ASN A 233 9.99 19.78 -3.93
CA ASN A 233 10.52 21.14 -3.81
C ASN A 233 10.42 21.91 -5.14
N SER A 234 10.38 21.25 -6.29
CA SER A 234 10.18 21.92 -7.58
C SER A 234 8.78 22.54 -7.74
N LEU A 235 7.80 22.11 -6.94
CA LEU A 235 6.44 22.67 -6.93
C LEU A 235 6.25 23.86 -5.98
N SER A 236 7.30 24.25 -5.24
CA SER A 236 7.28 25.35 -4.28
C SER A 236 7.65 26.68 -4.93
#